data_AF-A0A965HDW1-F1
#
_entry.id   AF-A0A965HDW1-F1
#
_cell.length_a   1.000
_cell.length_b   1.000
_cell.length_c   1.000
_cell.angle_alpha   90.00
_cell.angle_beta   90.00
_cell.angle_gamma   90.00
#
_symmetry.space_group_name_H-M   'P 1'
#
loop_
_entity.id
_entity.type
_entity.pdbx_description
1 polymer ?
#
loop_
_entity_poly.entity_id
_entity_poly.type
_entity_poly.pdbx_seq_one_letter_code
_entity_poly.pdbx_strand_id
1 'polypeptide(L)' 'MLDRAHLKHLHFLGIAGTGMGTVAAMFREIGLQVTGSDQAVYPPMSDFLRER' A
#
# COMPACT_ATOMS: atom_id res chain seq x y z
N MET A 1 -20.85 -1.08 -2.24
CA MET A 1 -20.09 -0.60 -1.06
C MET A 1 -19.24 -1.77 -0.59
N LEU A 2 -17.92 -1.62 -0.46
CA LEU A 2 -17.03 -2.71 -0.05
C LEU A 2 -17.35 -3.10 1.40
N ASP A 3 -17.63 -4.37 1.65
CA ASP A 3 -17.85 -4.91 2.98
C ASP A 3 -16.51 -5.17 3.69
N ARG A 4 -16.34 -4.60 4.89
CA ARG A 4 -15.13 -4.75 5.71
C ARG A 4 -14.89 -6.20 6.13
N ALA A 5 -15.92 -7.04 6.17
CA ALA A 5 -15.78 -8.45 6.56
C ALA A 5 -15.05 -9.31 5.50
N HIS A 6 -15.01 -8.85 4.25
CA HIS A 6 -14.46 -9.63 3.12
C HIS A 6 -13.20 -9.04 2.49
N LEU A 7 -12.87 -7.78 2.79
CA LEU A 7 -11.64 -7.16 2.31
C LEU A 7 -10.47 -7.64 3.17
N LYS A 8 -9.72 -8.63 2.68
CA LYS A 8 -8.53 -9.16 3.37
C LYS A 8 -7.22 -8.68 2.76
N HIS A 9 -7.24 -8.30 1.47
CA HIS A 9 -6.06 -7.99 0.68
C HIS A 9 -6.34 -6.88 -0.33
N LEU A 10 -5.42 -5.92 -0.42
CA LEU A 10 -5.40 -4.84 -1.40
C LEU A 10 -4.11 -4.88 -2.22
N HIS A 11 -4.25 -4.70 -3.53
CA HIS A 11 -3.12 -4.54 -4.45
C HIS A 11 -3.15 -3.15 -5.10
N PHE A 12 -2.10 -2.37 -4.88
CA PHE A 12 -1.96 -1.01 -5.39
C PHE A 12 -1.15 -1.01 -6.69
N LEU A 13 -1.71 -0.41 -7.74
CA LEU A 13 -0.95 -0.03 -8.92
C LEU A 13 -0.43 1.39 -8.71
N GLY A 14 0.85 1.63 -8.97
CA GLY A 14 1.48 2.93 -8.68
C GLY A 14 1.78 3.15 -7.20
N ILE A 15 2.15 2.09 -6.47
CA ILE A 15 2.34 2.15 -5.01
C ILE A 15 3.50 3.07 -4.58
N ALA A 16 4.46 3.35 -5.46
CA ALA A 16 5.61 4.20 -5.15
C ALA A 16 5.30 5.71 -5.27
N GLY A 17 4.09 6.09 -5.67
CA GLY A 17 3.64 7.49 -5.59
C GLY A 17 3.40 7.91 -4.14
N THR A 18 3.80 9.11 -3.74
CA THR A 18 3.67 9.59 -2.34
C THR A 18 2.27 9.46 -1.76
N GLY A 19 1.23 9.80 -2.53
CA GLY A 19 -0.15 9.64 -2.09
C GLY A 19 -0.54 8.17 -1.94
N MET A 20 -0.25 7.35 -2.96
CA MET A 20 -0.61 5.93 -2.97
C MET A 20 0.14 5.11 -1.93
N GLY A 21 1.43 5.38 -1.72
CA GLY A 21 2.24 4.73 -0.70
C GLY A 21 1.76 5.05 0.71
N THR A 22 1.37 6.30 0.98
CA THR A 22 0.79 6.68 2.28
C THR A 22 -0.54 5.97 2.52
N VAL A 23 -1.40 5.90 1.50
CA VAL A 23 -2.68 5.18 1.60
C VAL A 23 -2.48 3.68 1.78
N ALA A 24 -1.54 3.08 1.06
CA ALA A 24 -1.17 1.69 1.20
C ALA A 24 -0.68 1.38 2.63
N ALA A 25 0.16 2.25 3.21
CA ALA A 25 0.61 2.12 4.60
C ALA A 25 -0.56 2.19 5.60
N MET A 26 -1.47 3.14 5.45
CA MET A 26 -2.66 3.23 6.32
C MET A 26 -3.51 1.95 6.27
N PHE A 27 -3.69 1.34 5.09
CA PHE A 27 -4.42 0.08 4.98
C PHE A 27 -3.70 -1.09 5.67
N ARG A 28 -2.37 -1.10 5.64
CA ARG A 28 -1.57 -2.08 6.37
C ARG A 28 -1.69 -1.91 7.89
N GLU A 29 -1.70 -0.67 8.38
CA GLU A 29 -1.87 -0.34 9.80
C GLU A 29 -3.23 -0.78 10.36
N ILE A 30 -4.30 -0.76 9.55
CA ILE A 30 -5.61 -1.27 9.97
C ILE A 30 -5.77 -2.80 9.82
N GLY A 31 -4.68 -3.51 9.52
CA GLY A 31 -4.63 -4.98 9.52
C GLY A 31 -4.99 -5.65 8.20
N LEU A 32 -5.03 -4.91 7.08
CA LEU A 32 -5.21 -5.51 5.76
C LEU A 32 -3.86 -5.99 5.20
N GLN A 33 -3.88 -7.08 4.45
CA GLN A 33 -2.75 -7.43 3.60
C GLN A 33 -2.64 -6.38 2.48
N VAL A 34 -1.46 -5.81 2.29
CA VAL A 34 -1.22 -4.82 1.23
C VAL A 34 -0.05 -5.28 0.38
N THR A 35 -0.22 -5.16 -0.93
CA THR A 35 0.81 -5.41 -1.94
C THR A 35 0.73 -4.31 -2.98
N GLY A 36 1.73 -4.18 -3.84
CA GLY A 36 1.63 -3.26 -4.97
C GLY A 36 2.69 -3.48 -6.02
N SER A 37 2.51 -2.77 -7.13
CA SER A 37 3.43 -2.72 -8.25
C SER A 37 3.59 -1.29 -8.72
N ASP A 38 4.77 -0.99 -9.27
CA ASP A 38 5.11 0.29 -9.87
C ASP A 38 6.18 0.06 -10.94
N GLN A 39 6.32 1.00 -11.88
CA GLN A 39 7.39 0.96 -12.88
C GLN A 39 8.76 1.22 -12.24
N ALA A 40 8.80 2.04 -11.19
CA ALA A 40 10.01 2.31 -10.42
C ALA A 40 9.68 2.44 -8.93
N VAL A 41 10.46 1.77 -8.08
CA VAL A 41 10.37 1.89 -6.62
C VAL A 41 11.76 2.24 -6.09
N TYR A 42 11.94 3.47 -5.62
CA TYR A 42 13.24 3.99 -5.22
C TYR A 42 13.12 4.88 -3.97
N PRO A 43 14.23 5.18 -3.29
CA PRO A 43 14.21 6.05 -2.11
C PRO A 43 13.63 7.45 -2.43
N PRO A 44 12.87 8.07 -1.53
CA PRO A 44 12.59 7.62 -0.16
C PRO A 44 11.40 6.64 -0.05
N MET A 45 10.65 6.43 -1.13
CA MET A 45 9.41 5.65 -1.05
C MET A 45 9.66 4.15 -0.83
N SER A 46 10.74 3.61 -1.41
CA SER A 46 11.14 2.22 -1.15
C SER A 46 11.37 1.92 0.32
N ASP A 47 11.96 2.88 1.04
CA ASP A 47 12.35 2.73 2.44
C ASP A 47 11.11 2.92 3.32
N PHE A 48 10.32 3.95 3.03
CA PHE A 48 9.02 4.16 3.66
C PHE A 48 8.12 2.91 3.55
N LEU A 49 7.96 2.33 2.37
CA LEU A 49 7.13 1.14 2.17
C LEU A 49 7.71 -0.13 2.82
N ARG A 50 9.02 -0.18 3.09
CA ARG A 50 9.68 -1.30 3.78
C ARG A 50 9.48 -1.24 5.29
N GLU A 51 9.44 -0.04 5.85
CA GLU A 51 9.27 0.20 7.29
C GLU A 51 7.82 0.07 7.77
N ARG A 52 6.84 0.16 6.87
CA ARG A 52 5.40 0.05 7.15
C ARG A 52 4.90 -1.33 6.81
#